data_AF-A0A936T6Q4-F1
#
_entry.id   AF-A0A936T6Q4-F1
#
_cell.length_a   1.000
_cell.length_b   1.000
_cell.length_c   1.000
_cell.angle_alpha   90.00
_cell.angle_beta   90.00
_cell.angle_gamma   90.00
#
_symmetry.space_group_name_H-M   'P 1'
#
loop_
_entity.id
_entity.type
_entity.pdbx_description
1 polymer ?
#
loop_
_entity_poly.entity_id
_entity_poly.type
_entity_poly.pdbx_seq_one_letter_code
_entity_poly.pdbx_strand_id
1 'polypeptide(L)'
;MEKDGAFTEKLNSLFEYDLVCMGRKDRQQFAASRQNIKGGSSISISMQPTSDAELQRMVLMPQVTTTLVNDLVEQARHLEWLEREAKRQQAKQARYKLRSALLPVVFPCWGEGVPGEE
;
A
#
# COMPACT_ATOMS: atom_id res chain seq x y z
N MET A 1 3.84 -13.27 -6.93
CA MET A 1 2.36 -13.37 -7.01
C MET A 1 1.85 -13.87 -5.66
N GLU A 2 0.84 -13.21 -5.08
CA GLU A 2 0.20 -13.67 -3.84
C GLU A 2 -0.83 -14.76 -4.17
N LYS A 3 -0.75 -15.91 -3.50
CA LYS A 3 -1.83 -16.92 -3.43
C LYS A 3 -1.92 -17.42 -1.99
N ASP A 4 -3.13 -17.45 -1.43
CA ASP A 4 -3.41 -18.02 -0.10
C ASP A 4 -2.57 -17.46 1.07
N GLY A 5 -2.25 -16.16 1.06
CA GLY A 5 -1.42 -15.53 2.10
C GLY A 5 0.07 -15.87 2.01
N ALA A 6 0.49 -16.51 0.92
CA ALA A 6 1.87 -16.79 0.60
C ALA A 6 2.35 -15.92 -0.57
N PHE A 7 3.51 -15.29 -0.39
CA PHE A 7 4.19 -14.53 -1.43
C PHE A 7 5.16 -15.44 -2.18
N THR A 8 4.97 -15.56 -3.50
CA THR A 8 5.87 -16.33 -4.38
C THR A 8 6.69 -15.42 -5.29
N GLU A 9 8.01 -15.57 -5.24
CA GLU A 9 8.96 -14.86 -6.11
C GLU A 9 10.04 -15.80 -6.68
N LYS A 10 10.51 -15.49 -7.89
CA LYS A 10 11.56 -16.24 -8.59
C LYS A 10 12.87 -15.48 -8.45
N LEU A 11 13.80 -16.00 -7.64
CA LEU A 11 15.10 -15.37 -7.41
C LEU A 11 16.15 -15.84 -8.43
N ASN A 12 17.05 -14.94 -8.81
CA ASN A 12 18.16 -15.24 -9.73
C ASN A 12 19.18 -16.17 -9.06
N SER A 13 19.64 -17.20 -9.75
CA SER A 13 20.53 -18.25 -9.21
C SER A 13 21.93 -17.82 -8.83
N LEU A 14 22.37 -16.61 -9.19
CA LEU A 14 23.74 -16.16 -9.01
C LEU A 14 24.01 -15.51 -7.65
N PHE A 15 22.97 -15.21 -6.88
CA PHE A 15 23.08 -14.47 -5.62
C PHE A 15 22.47 -15.25 -4.45
N GLU A 16 22.95 -14.93 -3.25
CA GLU A 16 22.28 -15.24 -2.00
C GLU A 16 21.46 -14.01 -1.57
N TYR A 17 20.25 -14.26 -1.09
CA TYR A 17 19.29 -13.21 -0.77
C TYR A 17 18.84 -13.28 0.68
N ASP A 18 18.73 -12.10 1.27
CA ASP A 18 17.92 -11.87 2.46
C ASP A 18 16.61 -11.21 2.00
N LEU A 19 15.50 -11.95 2.10
CA LEU A 19 14.18 -11.47 1.71
C LEU A 19 13.43 -10.93 2.91
N VAL A 20 12.89 -9.73 2.75
CA VAL A 20 11.88 -9.15 3.64
C VAL A 20 10.63 -8.89 2.81
N CYS A 21 9.53 -9.55 3.16
CA CYS A 21 8.24 -9.37 2.54
C CYS A 21 7.34 -8.61 3.51
N MET A 22 6.71 -7.54 3.01
CA MET A 22 5.75 -6.75 3.77
C MET A 22 4.51 -6.52 2.92
N GLY A 23 3.35 -6.55 3.55
CA GLY A 23 2.09 -6.24 2.91
C GLY A 23 1.06 -5.79 3.92
N ARG A 24 -0.04 -5.24 3.41
CA ARG A 24 -1.17 -4.79 4.23
C ARG A 24 -2.47 -5.29 3.61
N LYS A 25 -3.30 -5.92 4.42
CA LYS A 25 -4.62 -6.41 4.04
C LYS A 25 -5.61 -6.09 5.15
N ASP A 26 -6.76 -5.52 4.80
CA ASP A 26 -7.82 -5.17 5.76
C ASP A 26 -7.34 -4.35 6.97
N ARG A 27 -6.42 -3.40 6.74
CA ARG A 27 -5.75 -2.55 7.76
C ARG A 27 -4.83 -3.28 8.73
N GLN A 28 -4.62 -4.57 8.54
CA GLN A 28 -3.63 -5.35 9.26
C GLN A 28 -2.35 -5.44 8.43
N GLN A 29 -1.22 -5.16 9.07
CA GLN A 29 0.09 -5.35 8.47
C GLN A 29 0.51 -6.81 8.61
N PHE A 30 1.20 -7.30 7.60
CA PHE A 30 1.75 -8.63 7.55
C PHE A 30 3.19 -8.56 7.11
N ALA A 31 4.06 -9.30 7.78
CA ALA A 31 5.48 -9.34 7.45
C ALA A 31 6.02 -10.77 7.55
N ALA A 32 7.10 -11.02 6.79
CA ALA A 32 7.95 -12.19 6.97
C ALA A 32 9.37 -11.87 6.49
N SER A 33 10.38 -12.43 7.16
CA SER A 33 11.76 -12.37 6.72
C SER A 33 12.35 -13.78 6.62
N ARG A 34 13.21 -13.99 5.62
CA ARG A 34 14.04 -15.19 5.49
C ARG A 34 15.41 -14.79 4.97
N GLN A 35 16.43 -15.36 5.60
CA GLN A 35 17.84 -15.08 5.28
C GLN A 35 18.49 -16.25 4.57
N ASN A 36 19.64 -16.00 3.94
CA ASN A 36 20.49 -17.01 3.30
C ASN A 36 19.75 -17.85 2.25
N ILE A 37 18.89 -17.20 1.46
CA ILE A 37 18.14 -17.89 0.42
C ILE A 37 19.02 -18.00 -0.81
N LYS A 38 19.39 -19.24 -1.16
CA LYS A 38 20.10 -19.52 -2.40
C LYS A 38 19.18 -19.31 -3.59
N GLY A 39 19.63 -18.49 -4.53
CA GLY A 39 18.95 -18.27 -5.80
C GLY A 39 18.75 -19.56 -6.59
N GLY A 40 17.77 -19.55 -7.50
CA GLY A 40 17.51 -20.65 -8.45
C GLY A 40 16.28 -21.51 -8.16
N SER A 41 15.55 -21.20 -7.08
CA SER A 41 14.26 -21.83 -6.74
C SER A 41 13.15 -20.79 -6.61
N SER A 42 11.90 -21.22 -6.81
CA SER A 42 10.73 -20.40 -6.47
C SER A 42 10.53 -20.47 -4.96
N ILE A 43 10.52 -19.31 -4.31
CA ILE A 43 10.39 -19.24 -2.86
C ILE A 43 8.98 -18.82 -2.50
N SER A 44 8.37 -19.58 -1.60
CA SER A 44 7.08 -19.27 -0.99
C SER A 44 7.30 -18.86 0.46
N ILE A 45 6.85 -17.66 0.82
CA ILE A 45 6.93 -17.12 2.18
C ILE A 45 5.53 -16.90 2.72
N SER A 46 5.20 -17.57 3.83
CA SER A 46 3.98 -17.32 4.59
C SER A 46 4.16 -16.07 5.43
N MET A 47 3.27 -15.10 5.25
CA MET A 47 3.32 -13.85 6.01
C MET A 47 2.51 -14.00 7.31
N GLN A 48 3.00 -13.40 8.39
CA GLN A 48 2.30 -13.38 9.68
C GLN A 48 1.79 -11.97 9.97
N PRO A 49 0.65 -11.80 10.67
CA PRO A 49 0.22 -10.49 11.12
C PRO A 49 1.27 -9.90 12.08
N THR A 50 1.61 -8.63 11.88
CA THR A 50 2.74 -8.00 12.57
C THR A 50 2.41 -6.55 12.91
N SER A 51 2.92 -6.06 14.04
CA SER A 51 2.83 -4.65 14.46
C SER A 51 4.06 -3.83 14.03
N ASP A 52 3.93 -2.50 14.00
CA ASP A 52 5.06 -1.60 13.67
C ASP A 52 6.32 -1.86 14.53
N ALA A 53 6.14 -2.19 15.81
CA ALA A 53 7.26 -2.48 16.73
C ALA A 53 7.94 -3.82 16.40
N GLU A 54 7.17 -4.82 15.96
CA GLU A 54 7.70 -6.12 15.55
C GLU A 54 8.36 -6.04 14.17
N LEU A 55 7.82 -5.21 13.27
CA LEU A 55 8.46 -4.86 12.00
C LEU A 55 9.85 -4.25 12.24
N GLN A 56 9.96 -3.27 13.13
CA GLN A 56 11.25 -2.70 13.51
C GLN A 56 12.21 -3.78 14.03
N ARG A 57 11.73 -4.73 14.84
CA ARG A 57 12.56 -5.84 15.36
C ARG A 57 12.97 -6.86 14.29
N MET A 58 12.08 -7.18 13.35
CA MET A 58 12.37 -8.09 12.24
C MET A 58 13.44 -7.55 11.30
N VAL A 59 13.50 -6.23 11.15
CA VAL A 59 14.50 -5.56 10.31
C VAL A 59 15.77 -5.20 11.12
N LEU A 60 15.77 -5.33 12.45
CA LEU A 60 16.96 -5.16 13.31
C LEU A 60 17.89 -6.41 13.35
N MET A 61 17.67 -7.41 12.48
CA MET A 61 18.62 -8.51 12.35
C MET A 61 20.01 -7.96 11.94
N PRO A 62 21.12 -8.48 12.49
CA PRO A 62 22.42 -7.82 12.56
C PRO A 62 23.12 -7.52 11.22
N GLN A 63 22.48 -7.81 10.08
CA GLN A 63 23.02 -7.62 8.74
C GLN A 63 22.22 -6.62 7.90
N VAL A 64 21.10 -6.10 8.42
CA VAL A 64 20.29 -5.11 7.72
C VAL A 64 20.74 -3.71 8.14
N THR A 65 21.17 -2.90 7.18
CA THR A 65 21.54 -1.51 7.42
C THR A 65 20.33 -0.74 7.96
N THR A 66 20.56 0.09 8.97
CA THR A 66 19.55 0.95 9.61
C THR A 66 18.79 1.83 8.61
N THR A 67 19.39 2.14 7.46
CA THR A 67 18.76 2.84 6.34
C THR A 67 17.60 2.04 5.74
N LEU A 68 17.78 0.73 5.51
CA LEU A 68 16.73 -0.13 4.95
C LEU A 68 15.53 -0.25 5.91
N VAL A 69 15.80 -0.30 7.23
CA VAL A 69 14.76 -0.28 8.27
C VAL A 69 13.89 0.97 8.15
N ASN A 70 14.53 2.14 8.06
CA ASN A 70 13.83 3.41 7.98
C ASN A 70 13.01 3.52 6.69
N ASP A 71 13.59 3.11 5.56
CA ASP A 71 12.91 3.13 4.27
C ASP A 71 11.65 2.24 4.28
N LEU A 72 11.74 1.04 4.87
CA LEU A 72 10.60 0.12 4.96
C LEU A 72 9.49 0.67 5.88
N VAL A 73 9.85 1.29 7.01
CA VAL A 73 8.88 1.95 7.89
C VAL A 73 8.24 3.16 7.19
N GLU A 74 9.01 3.94 6.44
CA GLU A 74 8.50 5.07 5.67
C GLU A 74 7.53 4.60 4.57
N GLN A 75 7.88 3.54 3.85
CA GLN A 75 7.01 2.92 2.86
C GLN A 75 5.70 2.41 3.50
N ALA A 76 5.77 1.78 4.67
CA ALA A 76 4.57 1.33 5.39
C ALA A 76 3.65 2.51 5.77
N ARG A 77 4.21 3.63 6.24
CA ARG A 77 3.47 4.86 6.54
C ARG A 77 2.86 5.48 5.28
N HIS A 78 3.60 5.49 4.18
CA HIS A 78 3.13 6.01 2.90
C HIS A 78 1.92 5.21 2.38
N LEU A 79 1.96 3.87 2.49
CA LEU A 79 0.82 3.02 2.13
C LEU A 79 -0.43 3.31 2.99
N GLU A 80 -0.25 3.54 4.29
CA GLU A 80 -1.36 3.95 5.15
C GLU A 80 -1.93 5.32 4.74
N TRP A 81 -1.07 6.26 4.41
CA TRP A 81 -1.49 7.58 3.93
C TRP A 81 -2.32 7.47 2.64
N LEU A 82 -1.90 6.66 1.67
CA LEU A 82 -2.64 6.42 0.43
C LEU A 82 -4.04 5.84 0.68
N GLU A 83 -4.16 4.88 1.61
CA GLU A 83 -5.47 4.29 1.96
C GLU A 83 -6.42 5.36 2.55
N ARG A 84 -5.89 6.24 3.41
CA ARG A 84 -6.66 7.32 4.02
C ARG A 84 -7.03 8.38 2.99
N GLU A 85 -6.12 8.72 2.10
CA GLU A 85 -6.33 9.72 1.06
C GLU A 85 -7.38 9.25 0.05
N ALA A 86 -7.37 7.97 -0.34
CA ALA A 86 -8.41 7.38 -1.19
C ALA A 86 -9.82 7.55 -0.59
N LYS A 87 -9.99 7.32 0.72
CA LYS A 87 -11.27 7.54 1.42
C LYS A 87 -11.67 9.01 1.43
N ARG A 88 -10.72 9.93 1.65
CA ARG A 88 -10.99 11.37 1.60
C ARG A 88 -11.44 11.80 0.20
N GLN A 89 -10.77 11.32 -0.84
CA GLN A 89 -11.14 11.61 -2.22
C GLN A 89 -12.55 11.08 -2.54
N GLN A 90 -12.88 9.87 -2.09
CA GLN A 90 -14.23 9.31 -2.25
C GLN A 90 -15.31 10.17 -1.56
N ALA A 91 -15.06 10.60 -0.32
CA ALA A 91 -15.97 11.50 0.40
C ALA A 91 -16.11 12.88 -0.28
N LYS A 92 -15.01 13.41 -0.82
CA LYS A 92 -15.00 14.67 -1.56
C LYS A 92 -15.80 14.56 -2.86
N GLN A 93 -15.63 13.48 -3.60
CA GLN A 93 -16.41 13.19 -4.81
C GLN A 93 -17.90 13.07 -4.50
N ALA A 94 -18.28 12.39 -3.40
CA ALA A 94 -19.68 12.31 -2.97
C ALA A 94 -20.27 13.69 -2.68
N ARG A 95 -19.51 14.57 -2.00
CA ARG A 95 -19.92 15.96 -1.76
C ARG A 95 -20.07 16.77 -3.05
N TYR A 96 -19.16 16.61 -4.02
CA TYR A 96 -19.29 17.29 -5.31
C TYR A 96 -20.52 16.81 -6.06
N LYS A 97 -20.79 15.50 -6.10
CA LYS A 97 -21.99 14.93 -6.74
C LYS A 97 -23.28 15.45 -6.10
N LEU A 98 -23.32 15.48 -4.76
CA LEU A 98 -24.47 16.03 -4.04
C LEU A 98 -24.65 17.52 -4.34
N ARG A 99 -23.56 18.30 -4.30
CA ARG A 99 -23.58 19.72 -4.62
C ARG A 99 -24.05 19.97 -6.06
N SER A 100 -23.53 19.23 -7.04
CA SER A 100 -23.94 19.38 -8.44
C SER A 100 -25.41 19.01 -8.66
N ALA A 101 -25.95 18.04 -7.92
CA ALA A 101 -27.36 17.68 -7.99
C ALA A 101 -28.27 18.72 -7.32
N LEU A 102 -27.83 19.35 -6.23
CA LEU A 102 -28.60 20.35 -5.49
C LEU A 102 -28.55 21.75 -6.11
N LEU A 103 -27.45 22.12 -6.75
CA LEU A 103 -27.27 23.43 -7.37
C LEU A 103 -28.41 23.83 -8.32
N PRO A 104 -28.88 23.00 -9.26
CA PRO A 104 -29.99 23.37 -10.14
C PRO A 104 -31.35 23.44 -9.42
N VAL A 105 -31.50 22.80 -8.25
CA VAL A 105 -32.75 22.86 -7.46
C VAL A 105 -32.80 24.13 -6.60
N VAL A 106 -31.66 24.49 -5.99
CA VAL A 106 -31.56 25.68 -5.12
C VAL A 106 -31.36 26.96 -5.93
N PHE A 107 -30.65 26.86 -7.06
CA PHE A 107 -30.40 27.95 -7.99
C PHE A 107 -30.82 27.53 -9.40
N PRO A 108 -32.10 27.73 -9.76
CA PRO A 108 -32.65 27.28 -11.06
C PRO A 108 -31.93 27.86 -12.27
N CYS A 109 -31.29 29.03 -12.13
CA CYS A 109 -30.50 29.69 -13.15
C CYS A 109 -29.02 29.23 -13.20
N TRP A 110 -28.63 28.22 -12.44
CA TRP A 110 -27.29 27.63 -12.46
C TRP A 110 -27.09 26.81 -13.74
N GLY A 111 -26.82 27.49 -14.86
CA GLY A 111 -26.63 26.88 -16.18
C GLY A 111 -27.07 27.76 -17.35
N GLU A 112 -27.87 28.80 -17.13
CA GLU A 112 -28.41 29.67 -18.21
C GLU A 112 -27.39 30.70 -18.75
N GLY A 113 -26.12 30.60 -18.37
CA GLY A 113 -25.06 31.53 -18.75
C GLY A 113 -23.89 30.92 -19.53
N VAL A 114 -24.02 29.69 -20.05
CA VAL A 114 -23.05 29.16 -21.02
C VAL A 114 -23.59 29.45 -22.42
N PRO A 115 -23.02 30.41 -23.18
CA PRO A 115 -23.40 30.57 -24.57
C PRO A 115 -23.07 29.26 -25.30
N GLY A 116 -24.06 28.68 -25.97
CA GLY A 116 -23.83 27.57 -26.89
C GLY A 116 -22.83 28.02 -27.94
N GLU A 117 -21.77 27.23 -28.13
CA GLU A 117 -20.88 27.36 -29.27
C GLU A 117 -21.69 27.10 -30.56
N GLU A 118 -21.88 28.14 -31.36
CA GLU A 118 -22.11 28.05 -32.82
C GLU A 118 -20.77 28.06 -33.55
#